data_AF-A0A511HRR8-F1
#
_entry.id   AF-A0A511HRR8-F1
#
_cell.length_a   1.000
_cell.length_b   1.000
_cell.length_c   1.000
_cell.angle_alpha   90.00
_cell.angle_beta   90.00
_cell.angle_gamma   90.00
#
_symmetry.space_group_name_H-M   'P 1'
#
loop_
_entity.id
_entity.type
_entity.pdbx_description
1 polymer ?
#
loop_
_entity_poly.entity_id
_entity_poly.type
_entity_poly.pdbx_seq_one_letter_code
_entity_poly.pdbx_strand_id
1 'polypeptide(L)'
;MTGNSNLNLVAARGGWIGVDLDGTLAEYGTWRGVGHIGAPVPAMLARVKRWRAAGVEVRIFTARAGDAECLPAIQEWCQTHVGEVLPVTATKDYQMVELWDDRAVQVLANTGQRADGQEDML
;
A
#
# COMPACT_ATOMS: atom_id res chain seq x y z
N MET A 1 16.54 21.87 4.30
CA MET A 1 16.64 20.84 3.25
C MET A 1 17.16 19.55 3.87
N THR A 2 16.29 18.79 4.52
CA THR A 2 16.60 17.44 4.99
C THR A 2 15.75 16.48 4.18
N GLY A 3 16.20 16.20 2.95
CA GLY A 3 15.62 15.13 2.14
C GLY A 3 15.75 13.85 2.95
N ASN A 4 14.62 13.19 3.21
CA ASN A 4 14.54 12.01 4.06
C ASN A 4 15.41 10.90 3.46
N SER A 5 16.62 10.69 4.00
CA SER A 5 17.68 9.86 3.43
C SER A 5 17.24 8.43 3.10
N ASN A 6 16.25 7.92 3.83
CA ASN A 6 15.67 6.59 3.60
C ASN A 6 14.88 6.48 2.29
N LEU A 7 14.20 7.55 1.85
CA LEU A 7 13.45 7.54 0.58
C LEU A 7 14.38 7.48 -0.62
N ASN A 8 15.48 8.24 -0.57
CA ASN A 8 16.50 8.22 -1.62
C ASN A 8 17.17 6.84 -1.72
N LEU A 9 17.33 6.13 -0.60
CA LEU A 9 17.88 4.77 -0.55
C LEU A 9 16.96 3.74 -1.20
N VAL A 10 15.63 3.82 -1.00
CA VAL A 10 14.67 2.92 -1.66
C VAL A 10 14.66 3.17 -3.16
N ALA A 11 14.56 4.44 -3.58
CA ALA A 11 14.59 4.81 -5.00
C ALA A 11 15.89 4.35 -5.68
N ALA A 12 17.05 4.52 -5.03
CA ALA A 12 18.35 4.14 -5.58
C ALA A 12 18.58 2.60 -5.64
N ARG A 13 17.87 1.81 -4.83
CA ARG A 13 18.04 0.35 -4.75
C ARG A 13 17.03 -0.45 -5.60
N GLY A 14 16.06 0.22 -6.25
CA GLY A 14 15.10 -0.43 -7.13
C GLY A 14 14.10 -1.34 -6.41
N GLY A 15 13.76 -1.03 -5.15
CA GLY A 15 12.68 -1.69 -4.41
C GLY A 15 11.36 -0.92 -4.53
N TRP A 16 10.25 -1.57 -4.18
CA TRP A 16 8.91 -0.98 -4.19
C TRP A 16 8.21 -1.07 -2.83
N ILE A 17 7.32 -0.11 -2.57
CA ILE A 17 6.46 -0.07 -1.39
C ILE A 17 5.09 -0.64 -1.78
N GLY A 18 4.64 -1.67 -1.06
CA GLY A 18 3.29 -2.22 -1.17
C GLY A 18 2.32 -1.44 -0.30
N VAL A 19 1.19 -1.03 -0.87
CA VAL A 19 0.14 -0.30 -0.14
C VAL A 19 -1.18 -1.00 -0.37
N ASP A 20 -1.79 -1.53 0.70
CA ASP A 20 -3.15 -2.05 0.64
C ASP A 20 -4.16 -0.96 0.27
N LEU A 21 -5.29 -1.40 -0.30
CA LEU A 21 -6.36 -0.53 -0.74
C LEU A 21 -7.43 -0.34 0.35
N ASP A 22 -8.19 -1.38 0.66
CA ASP A 22 -9.42 -1.29 1.46
C ASP A 22 -9.15 -1.22 2.95
N GLY A 23 -9.41 -0.07 3.57
CA GLY A 23 -9.10 0.19 4.97
C GLY A 23 -7.74 0.88 5.17
N THR A 24 -6.92 0.91 4.12
CA THR A 24 -5.56 1.46 4.15
C THR A 24 -5.45 2.75 3.32
N LEU A 25 -5.56 2.67 1.99
CA LEU A 25 -5.46 3.83 1.10
C LEU A 25 -6.84 4.43 0.77
N ALA A 26 -7.87 3.59 0.75
CA ALA A 26 -9.27 3.94 0.60
C ALA A 26 -10.05 3.51 1.85
N GLU A 27 -11.03 4.30 2.26
CA GLU A 27 -11.94 3.96 3.33
C GLU A 27 -12.71 2.67 3.00
N TYR A 28 -12.84 1.78 3.97
CA TYR A 28 -13.61 0.55 3.83
C TYR A 28 -14.60 0.42 4.98
N GLY A 29 -15.84 0.05 4.63
CA GLY A 29 -16.88 -0.28 5.59
C GLY A 29 -17.45 -1.66 5.30
N THR A 30 -18.13 -1.81 4.16
CA THR A 30 -18.67 -3.09 3.69
C THR A 30 -18.42 -3.25 2.20
N TRP A 31 -18.36 -4.50 1.74
CA TRP A 31 -18.27 -4.81 0.32
C TRP A 31 -19.53 -4.36 -0.42
N ARG A 32 -19.35 -3.65 -1.54
CA ARG A 32 -20.45 -3.15 -2.41
C ARG A 32 -20.30 -3.55 -3.88
N GLY A 33 -19.44 -4.53 -4.17
CA GLY A 33 -19.13 -4.99 -5.52
C GLY A 33 -17.79 -4.50 -6.07
N VAL A 34 -17.34 -5.15 -7.14
CA VAL A 34 -16.00 -4.98 -7.74
C VAL A 34 -15.71 -3.54 -8.18
N GLY A 35 -16.74 -2.80 -8.60
CA GLY A 35 -16.64 -1.41 -9.05
C GLY A 35 -16.63 -0.36 -7.94
N HIS A 36 -16.84 -0.73 -6.68
CA HIS A 36 -16.90 0.23 -5.58
C HIS A 36 -15.61 0.24 -4.76
N ILE A 37 -15.00 1.42 -4.67
CA ILE A 37 -13.86 1.74 -3.79
C ILE A 37 -14.25 3.00 -3.01
N GLY A 38 -13.94 3.03 -1.71
CA GLY A 38 -14.29 4.16 -0.85
C GLY A 38 -13.52 5.44 -1.13
N ALA A 39 -13.81 6.47 -0.34
CA ALA A 39 -13.09 7.75 -0.39
C ALA A 39 -11.61 7.54 0.02
N PRO A 40 -10.67 8.39 -0.45
CA PRO A 40 -9.28 8.28 -0.03
C PRO A 40 -9.10 8.57 1.45
N VAL A 41 -8.28 7.76 2.12
CA VAL A 41 -7.78 8.04 3.48
C VAL A 41 -6.74 9.17 3.35
N PRO A 42 -7.01 10.41 3.81
CA PRO A 42 -6.21 11.57 3.41
C PRO A 42 -4.73 11.48 3.79
N ALA A 43 -4.45 10.96 4.98
CA ALA A 43 -3.08 10.80 5.46
C ALA A 43 -2.28 9.77 4.65
N MET A 44 -2.92 8.67 4.24
CA MET A 44 -2.26 7.64 3.43
C MET A 44 -2.08 8.09 1.99
N LEU A 45 -3.08 8.76 1.39
CA LEU A 45 -2.97 9.34 0.06
C LEU A 45 -1.82 10.36 -0.03
N ALA A 46 -1.70 11.25 0.97
CA ALA A 46 -0.61 12.21 1.05
C ALA A 46 0.77 11.54 1.15
N ARG A 47 0.84 10.41 1.86
CA ARG A 47 2.06 9.59 1.97
C ARG A 47 2.44 8.95 0.63
N VAL A 48 1.48 8.32 -0.07
CA VAL A 48 1.70 7.75 -1.41
C VAL A 48 2.18 8.82 -2.39
N LYS A 49 1.49 9.95 -2.48
CA LYS A 49 1.88 11.05 -3.38
C LYS A 49 3.30 11.56 -3.11
N ARG A 50 3.70 11.65 -1.85
CA ARG A 50 5.07 12.05 -1.48
C ARG A 50 6.11 11.04 -1.95
N TRP A 51 5.84 9.74 -1.82
CA TRP A 51 6.75 8.69 -2.32
C TRP A 51 6.88 8.74 -3.83
N ARG A 52 5.75 8.87 -4.55
CA ARG A 52 5.74 9.01 -6.01
C ARG A 52 6.51 10.25 -6.47
N ALA A 53 6.30 11.39 -5.82
CA ALA A 53 7.05 12.62 -6.10
C ALA A 53 8.57 12.49 -5.83
N ALA A 54 8.97 11.58 -4.94
CA ALA A 54 10.37 11.26 -4.67
C ALA A 54 10.95 10.18 -5.60
N GLY A 55 10.20 9.70 -6.59
CA GLY A 55 10.64 8.66 -7.53
C GLY A 55 10.62 7.24 -6.95
N VAL A 56 9.95 7.03 -5.81
CA VAL A 56 9.80 5.69 -5.22
C VAL A 56 8.70 4.92 -5.97
N GLU A 57 8.98 3.67 -6.32
CA GLU A 57 7.96 2.77 -6.86
C GLU A 57 6.95 2.39 -5.77
N VAL A 58 5.67 2.61 -6.04
CA VAL A 58 4.56 2.21 -5.17
C VAL A 58 3.63 1.34 -5.98
N ARG A 59 3.25 0.19 -5.41
CA ARG A 59 2.26 -0.72 -5.99
C ARG A 59 1.05 -0.80 -5.06
N ILE A 60 -0.15 -0.83 -5.63
CA ILE A 60 -1.34 -1.24 -4.90
C ILE A 60 -1.21 -2.74 -4.62
N PHE A 61 -1.07 -3.09 -3.36
CA PHE A 61 -0.87 -4.45 -2.88
C PHE A 61 -2.13 -4.94 -2.18
N THR A 62 -3.05 -5.55 -2.92
CA THR A 62 -4.41 -5.80 -2.42
C THR A 62 -4.94 -7.16 -2.86
N ALA A 63 -5.75 -7.79 -2.00
CA ALA A 63 -6.44 -9.04 -2.32
C ALA A 63 -7.38 -8.89 -3.54
N ARG A 64 -7.91 -7.69 -3.81
CA ARG A 64 -8.73 -7.44 -5.01
C ARG A 64 -8.00 -7.77 -6.32
N ALA A 65 -6.66 -7.73 -6.33
CA ALA A 65 -5.88 -8.06 -7.52
C ALA A 65 -5.96 -9.54 -7.92
N GLY A 66 -6.48 -10.40 -7.03
CA GLY A 66 -6.82 -11.79 -7.36
C GLY A 66 -8.04 -11.94 -8.27
N ASP A 67 -8.81 -10.87 -8.47
CA ASP A 67 -9.95 -10.82 -9.38
C ASP A 67 -9.71 -9.75 -10.45
N ALA A 68 -9.59 -10.19 -11.71
CA ALA A 68 -9.34 -9.31 -12.83
C ALA A 68 -10.45 -8.27 -13.05
N GLU A 69 -11.69 -8.56 -12.63
CA GLU A 69 -12.82 -7.62 -12.73
C GLU A 69 -12.66 -6.40 -11.82
N CYS A 70 -11.84 -6.49 -10.77
CA CYS A 70 -11.57 -5.37 -9.88
C CYS A 70 -10.54 -4.37 -10.44
N LEU A 71 -9.68 -4.80 -11.37
CA LEU A 71 -8.55 -3.99 -11.84
C LEU A 71 -8.96 -2.64 -12.45
N PRO A 72 -9.99 -2.56 -13.32
CA PRO A 72 -10.39 -1.28 -13.91
C PRO A 72 -10.77 -0.23 -12.86
N ALA A 73 -11.53 -0.62 -11.83
CA ALA A 73 -11.94 0.29 -10.76
C ALA A 73 -10.73 0.79 -9.95
N ILE A 74 -9.75 -0.07 -9.66
CA ILE A 74 -8.53 0.31 -8.95
C ILE A 74 -7.71 1.30 -9.77
N GLN A 75 -7.57 1.05 -11.07
CA GLN A 75 -6.81 1.90 -11.99
C GLN A 75 -7.46 3.28 -12.11
N GLU A 76 -8.77 3.34 -12.31
CA GLU A 76 -9.54 4.60 -12.36
C GLU A 76 -9.44 5.38 -11.05
N TRP A 77 -9.55 4.69 -9.92
CA TRP A 77 -9.43 5.30 -8.60
C TRP A 77 -8.02 5.89 -8.37
N CYS A 78 -6.97 5.16 -8.75
CA CYS A 78 -5.59 5.65 -8.69
C CYS A 78 -5.41 6.89 -9.59
N GLN A 79 -5.88 6.83 -10.84
CA GLN A 79 -5.80 7.95 -11.76
C GLN A 79 -6.51 9.20 -11.21
N THR A 80 -7.66 9.02 -10.57
CA THR A 80 -8.47 10.10 -10.00
C THR A 80 -7.84 10.72 -8.75
N HIS A 81 -7.40 9.89 -7.80
CA HIS A 81 -7.00 10.37 -6.48
C HIS A 81 -5.49 10.52 -6.32
N VAL A 82 -4.69 9.61 -6.89
CA VAL A 82 -3.22 9.68 -6.88
C VAL A 82 -2.72 10.61 -7.97
N GLY A 83 -3.37 10.59 -9.14
CA GLY A 83 -2.99 11.36 -10.34
C GLY A 83 -2.27 10.53 -11.41
N GLU A 84 -2.05 9.25 -11.15
CA GLU A 84 -1.46 8.28 -12.06
C GLU A 84 -2.01 6.88 -11.75
N VAL A 85 -2.01 5.99 -12.74
CA VAL A 85 -2.30 4.57 -12.53
C VAL A 85 -1.06 3.90 -11.92
N LEU A 86 -1.20 3.36 -10.71
CA LEU A 86 -0.15 2.59 -10.06
C LEU A 86 -0.23 1.11 -10.46
N PRO A 87 0.91 0.37 -10.50
CA PRO A 87 0.88 -1.09 -10.66
C PRO A 87 0.06 -1.75 -9.54
N VAL A 88 -0.66 -2.82 -9.87
CA VAL A 88 -1.56 -3.54 -8.95
C VAL A 88 -1.11 -5.00 -8.87
N THR A 89 -0.98 -5.56 -7.67
CA THR A 89 -0.60 -6.97 -7.46
C THR A 89 -1.11 -7.50 -6.12
N ALA A 90 -1.32 -8.81 -6.01
CA ALA A 90 -1.51 -9.53 -4.75
C ALA A 90 -0.27 -10.37 -4.36
N THR A 91 0.77 -10.38 -5.21
CA THR A 91 1.96 -11.23 -5.05
C THR A 91 3.15 -10.42 -4.56
N LYS A 92 3.76 -10.85 -3.45
CA LYS A 92 5.02 -10.31 -2.94
C LYS A 92 6.20 -10.89 -3.74
N ASP A 93 7.19 -10.05 -3.99
CA ASP A 93 8.49 -10.45 -4.52
C ASP A 93 9.63 -9.95 -3.60
N TYR A 94 10.89 -10.28 -3.95
CA TYR A 94 12.07 -9.87 -3.19
C TYR A 94 12.34 -8.36 -3.20
N GLN A 95 11.70 -7.61 -4.11
CA GLN A 95 11.87 -6.17 -4.26
C GLN A 95 10.86 -5.38 -3.41
N MET A 96 9.87 -6.03 -2.78
CA MET A 96 9.00 -5.37 -1.81
C MET A 96 9.77 -5.06 -0.53
N VAL A 97 10.05 -3.79 -0.28
CA VAL A 97 10.87 -3.35 0.87
C VAL A 97 10.05 -2.89 2.07
N GLU A 98 8.80 -2.50 1.85
CA GLU A 98 7.91 -1.97 2.88
C GLU A 98 6.45 -2.30 2.52
N LEU A 99 5.63 -2.60 3.53
CA LEU A 99 4.20 -2.88 3.39
C LEU A 99 3.41 -1.95 4.32
N TRP A 100 2.40 -1.29 3.77
CA TRP A 100 1.39 -0.54 4.51
C TRP A 100 0.04 -1.22 4.32
N ASP A 101 -0.56 -1.66 5.42
CA ASP A 101 -1.76 -2.49 5.42
C ASP A 101 -2.41 -2.39 6.82
N ASP A 102 -3.72 -2.16 6.89
CA ASP A 102 -4.48 -1.98 8.13
C ASP A 102 -4.61 -3.27 8.96
N ARG A 103 -4.35 -4.42 8.36
CA ARG A 103 -4.44 -5.74 8.98
C ARG A 103 -3.08 -6.37 9.27
N ALA A 104 -1.99 -5.81 8.74
CA ALA A 104 -0.66 -6.37 8.93
C ALA A 104 -0.20 -6.24 10.39
N VAL A 105 0.20 -7.38 10.96
CA VAL A 105 0.91 -7.44 12.24
C VAL A 105 2.39 -7.64 11.97
N GLN A 106 3.20 -6.63 12.28
CA GLN A 106 4.64 -6.77 12.18
C GLN A 106 5.18 -7.65 13.32
N VAL A 107 6.12 -8.54 12.99
CA VAL A 107 6.90 -9.30 13.97
C VAL A 107 8.35 -8.83 14.02
N LEU A 108 8.99 -8.95 15.19
CA LEU A 108 10.44 -8.79 15.32
C LEU A 108 11.13 -9.95 14.59
N ALA A 109 12.14 -9.62 13.78
CA ALA A 109 12.79 -10.57 12.87
C ALA A 109 13.27 -11.82 13.61
N ASN A 110 12.90 -13.00 13.09
CA ASN A 110 13.25 -14.32 13.61
C ASN A 110 12.76 -14.64 15.04
N THR A 111 11.76 -13.92 15.55
CA THR A 111 11.24 -14.18 16.91
C THR A 111 9.78 -14.61 16.93
N GLY A 112 8.98 -14.21 15.93
CA GLY A 112 7.52 -14.35 15.96
C GLY A 112 6.82 -13.40 16.94
N GLN A 113 7.55 -12.64 17.75
CA GLN A 113 6.97 -11.67 18.69
C GLN A 113 6.47 -10.45 17.94
N ARG A 114 5.29 -9.94 18.32
CA ARG A 114 4.74 -8.73 17.73
C ARG A 114 5.64 -7.53 17.99
N ALA A 115 5.88 -6.73 16.96
CA ALA A 115 6.69 -5.52 17.07
C ALA A 115 5.99 -4.39 17.84
N ASP A 116 4.65 -4.45 17.95
CA ASP A 116 3.83 -3.51 18.71
C ASP A 116 3.74 -3.83 20.21
N GLY A 117 4.32 -4.95 20.65
CA GLY A 117 4.33 -5.38 22.05
C GLY A 117 2.96 -5.79 22.61
N GLN A 118 1.93 -5.93 21.77
CA GLN A 118 0.63 -6.43 22.21
C GLN A 118 0.67 -7.95 22.42
N GLU A 119 -0.28 -8.46 23.20
CA GLU A 119 -0.54 -9.91 23.30
C GLU A 119 -1.37 -10.38 22.12
N ASP A 120 -1.38 -11.69 21.90
CA ASP A 120 -2.23 -12.31 20.89
C ASP A 120 -3.70 -12.13 21.29
N MET A 121 -4.51 -11.59 20.38
CA MET A 121 -5.94 -11.34 20.61
C MET A 121 -6.82 -12.58 20.33
N LEU A 122 -6.23 -13.77 20.19
CA LEU A 122 -6.90 -15.02 19.80
C LEU A 122 -6.62 -16.14 20.80
#